data_AF-A0A094EXI2-F1
#
_entry.id   AF-A0A094EXI2-F1
#
_cell.length_a   1.000
_cell.length_b   1.000
_cell.length_c   1.000
_cell.angle_alpha   90.00
_cell.angle_beta   90.00
_cell.angle_gamma   90.00
#
_symmetry.space_group_name_H-M   'P 1'
#
loop_
_entity.id
_entity.type
_entity.pdbx_description
1 polymer ?
#
loop_
_entity_poly.entity_id
_entity_poly.type
_entity_poly.pdbx_seq_one_letter_code
_entity_poly.pdbx_strand_id
1 'polypeptide(L)'
;MSAFTQLNELVRPKTGEPVPIPDDIIAKVVAALLRFKVICSEFNVAKKHIRIIATEATRTAINSVQYRKEIKDATSIKVEMLAKEEEGFMRALGVASGFSDVTGLVMDLGGSVSFPYGAAALTKKLEALRDGKSTEESDKAVAKFRAEIKTNFTNAYSQLGIPEEMIQKAIKEGGFPLYLSGGGFRGWGYLLLYMSQTHGRDYPISLINGFSAPKSDFKDVERLKKVAR
;
A
#
# COMPACT_ATOMS: atom_id res chain seq x y z
N MET A 1 8.51 -0.88 -14.40
CA MET A 1 7.45 -0.30 -13.53
C MET A 1 6.11 -0.60 -14.19
N SER A 2 5.11 -1.17 -13.50
CA SER A 2 3.85 -1.57 -14.15
C SER A 2 2.99 -0.33 -14.47
N ALA A 3 2.14 -0.40 -15.50
CA ALA A 3 1.19 0.67 -15.84
C ALA A 3 0.27 1.04 -14.64
N PHE A 4 -0.03 0.07 -13.77
CA PHE A 4 -0.79 0.29 -12.53
C PHE A 4 -0.03 1.07 -11.46
N THR A 5 1.31 0.92 -11.42
CA THR A 5 2.17 1.71 -10.53
C THR A 5 2.24 3.16 -10.99
N GLN A 6 2.32 3.38 -12.31
CA GLN A 6 2.32 4.73 -12.90
C GLN A 6 1.00 5.48 -12.65
N LEU A 7 -0.14 4.79 -12.65
CA LEU A 7 -1.45 5.39 -12.34
C LEU A 7 -1.48 6.00 -10.93
N ASN A 8 -0.90 5.32 -9.93
CA ASN A 8 -0.86 5.83 -8.55
C ASN A 8 0.15 6.99 -8.37
N GLU A 9 1.20 7.04 -9.18
CA GLU A 9 2.22 8.10 -9.13
C GLU A 9 1.81 9.37 -9.88
N LEU A 10 1.05 9.24 -10.97
CA LEU A 10 0.64 10.35 -11.83
C LEU A 10 -0.63 11.06 -11.35
N VAL A 11 -1.46 10.40 -10.53
CA VAL A 11 -2.72 10.97 -10.00
C VAL A 11 -2.53 11.74 -8.66
N ARG A 12 -1.28 11.88 -8.15
CA ARG A 12 -1.00 12.66 -6.93
C ARG A 12 -0.03 13.84 -7.18
N PRO A 13 -0.54 15.06 -7.46
CA PRO A 13 0.26 16.27 -7.61
C PRO A 13 0.43 17.03 -6.28
N LYS A 14 1.29 18.07 -6.34
CA LYS A 14 1.86 18.87 -5.24
C LYS A 14 0.86 19.57 -4.29
N THR A 15 -0.43 19.65 -4.63
CA THR A 15 -1.40 20.56 -4.00
C THR A 15 -2.65 19.88 -3.42
N GLY A 16 -2.84 18.57 -3.62
CA GLY A 16 -4.04 17.87 -3.15
C GLY A 16 -5.27 18.02 -4.06
N GLU A 17 -5.14 18.69 -5.21
CA GLU A 17 -6.22 18.82 -6.18
C GLU A 17 -6.32 17.57 -7.10
N PRO A 18 -7.55 17.14 -7.44
CA PRO A 18 -7.80 16.12 -8.44
C PRO A 18 -7.07 16.41 -9.76
N VAL A 19 -6.48 15.40 -10.39
CA VAL A 19 -5.90 15.52 -11.74
C VAL A 19 -6.48 14.47 -12.68
N PRO A 20 -6.51 14.76 -14.00
CA PRO A 20 -6.88 13.75 -14.97
C PRO A 20 -5.81 12.65 -15.06
N ILE A 21 -6.23 11.43 -15.34
CA ILE A 21 -5.36 10.35 -15.78
C ILE A 21 -4.89 10.69 -17.20
N PRO A 22 -3.57 10.78 -17.48
CA PRO A 22 -3.07 11.13 -18.81
C PRO A 22 -3.44 10.09 -19.88
N ASP A 23 -3.73 10.55 -21.10
CA ASP A 23 -4.17 9.69 -22.21
C ASP A 23 -3.18 8.56 -22.54
N ASP A 24 -1.88 8.83 -22.43
CA ASP A 24 -0.84 7.80 -22.66
C ASP A 24 -0.90 6.69 -21.60
N ILE A 25 -1.30 7.02 -20.37
CA ILE A 25 -1.52 6.06 -19.29
C ILE A 25 -2.81 5.28 -19.52
N ILE A 26 -3.88 5.96 -19.96
CA ILE A 26 -5.13 5.28 -20.32
C ILE A 26 -4.86 4.23 -21.41
N ALA A 27 -4.13 4.62 -22.47
CA ALA A 27 -3.75 3.70 -23.55
C ALA A 27 -2.93 2.51 -23.04
N LYS A 28 -1.94 2.74 -22.15
CA LYS A 28 -1.14 1.66 -21.53
C LYS A 28 -2.00 0.72 -20.68
N VAL A 29 -2.93 1.25 -19.89
CA VAL A 29 -3.83 0.44 -19.06
C VAL A 29 -4.78 -0.38 -19.92
N VAL A 30 -5.39 0.23 -20.95
CA VAL A 30 -6.26 -0.48 -21.90
C VAL A 30 -5.50 -1.62 -22.59
N ALA A 31 -4.28 -1.37 -23.06
CA ALA A 31 -3.44 -2.40 -23.66
C ALA A 31 -3.13 -3.55 -22.68
N ALA A 32 -2.84 -3.23 -21.41
CA ALA A 32 -2.62 -4.24 -20.38
C ALA A 32 -3.88 -5.08 -20.08
N LEU A 33 -5.06 -4.45 -20.02
CA LEU A 33 -6.33 -5.14 -19.80
C LEU A 33 -6.73 -6.03 -20.98
N LEU A 34 -6.47 -5.59 -22.21
CA LEU A 34 -6.68 -6.41 -23.40
C LEU A 34 -5.77 -7.65 -23.39
N ARG A 35 -4.49 -7.49 -23.03
CA ARG A 35 -3.58 -8.64 -22.83
C ARG A 35 -4.08 -9.58 -21.74
N PHE A 36 -4.54 -9.04 -20.61
CA PHE A 36 -5.10 -9.86 -19.52
C PHE A 36 -6.33 -10.65 -19.98
N LYS A 37 -7.19 -10.06 -20.82
CA LYS A 37 -8.36 -10.73 -21.40
C LYS A 37 -7.95 -11.90 -22.30
N VAL A 38 -6.88 -11.76 -23.09
CA VAL A 38 -6.31 -12.85 -23.91
C VAL A 38 -5.85 -13.99 -23.00
N ILE A 39 -5.08 -13.69 -21.96
CA ILE A 39 -4.63 -14.70 -20.97
C ILE A 39 -5.83 -15.42 -20.34
N CYS A 40 -6.84 -14.68 -19.87
CA CYS A 40 -8.05 -15.30 -19.32
C CYS A 40 -8.74 -16.25 -20.31
N SER A 41 -8.74 -15.91 -21.60
CA SER A 41 -9.31 -16.78 -22.64
C SER A 41 -8.48 -18.04 -22.85
N GLU A 42 -7.15 -17.94 -22.82
CA GLU A 42 -6.23 -19.10 -22.95
C GLU A 42 -6.43 -20.09 -21.80
N PHE A 43 -6.68 -19.59 -20.59
CA PHE A 43 -6.96 -20.41 -19.40
C PHE A 43 -8.45 -20.81 -19.26
N ASN A 44 -9.28 -20.59 -20.27
CA ASN A 44 -10.72 -20.92 -20.26
C ASN A 44 -11.51 -20.30 -19.08
N VAL A 45 -11.10 -19.11 -18.62
CA VAL A 45 -11.81 -18.40 -17.55
C VAL A 45 -13.15 -17.91 -18.10
N ALA A 46 -14.25 -18.36 -17.49
CA ALA A 46 -15.58 -17.92 -17.88
C ALA A 46 -15.71 -16.39 -17.76
N LYS A 47 -16.28 -15.72 -18.78
CA LYS A 47 -16.44 -14.26 -18.83
C LYS A 47 -17.08 -13.67 -17.56
N LYS A 48 -18.03 -14.39 -16.96
CA LYS A 48 -18.71 -14.00 -15.70
C LYS A 48 -17.80 -13.93 -14.47
N HIS A 49 -16.61 -14.55 -14.52
CA HIS A 49 -15.62 -14.53 -13.44
C HIS A 49 -14.53 -13.46 -13.66
N ILE A 50 -14.57 -12.72 -14.75
CA ILE A 50 -13.60 -11.66 -15.05
C ILE A 50 -14.19 -10.33 -14.60
N ARG A 51 -13.53 -9.68 -13.64
CA ARG A 51 -13.95 -8.40 -13.06
C ARG A 51 -12.81 -7.39 -13.13
N ILE A 52 -13.14 -6.13 -13.38
CA ILE A 52 -12.18 -5.02 -13.30
C ILE A 52 -12.60 -4.14 -12.13
N ILE A 53 -11.77 -4.08 -11.10
CA ILE A 53 -12.01 -3.28 -9.90
C ILE A 53 -11.04 -2.10 -9.89
N ALA A 54 -11.56 -0.91 -9.61
CA ALA A 54 -10.81 0.32 -9.51
C ALA A 54 -10.99 0.96 -8.13
N THR A 55 -9.91 1.54 -7.61
CA THR A 55 -9.83 2.08 -6.24
C THR A 55 -9.53 3.59 -6.25
N GLU A 56 -8.78 4.07 -5.27
CA GLU A 56 -8.54 5.49 -4.96
C GLU A 56 -8.16 6.36 -6.18
N ALA A 57 -7.13 6.01 -6.94
CA ALA A 57 -6.66 6.85 -8.06
C ALA A 57 -7.76 7.09 -9.10
N THR A 58 -8.51 6.06 -9.46
CA THR A 58 -9.65 6.19 -10.38
C THR A 58 -10.80 6.95 -9.74
N ARG A 59 -11.02 6.82 -8.43
CA ARG A 59 -12.10 7.50 -7.69
C ARG A 59 -11.89 9.01 -7.65
N THR A 60 -10.64 9.46 -7.54
CA THR A 60 -10.29 10.88 -7.41
C THR A 60 -9.98 11.56 -8.74
N ALA A 61 -9.80 10.81 -9.83
CA ALA A 61 -9.45 11.39 -11.13
C ALA A 61 -10.59 12.23 -11.73
N ILE A 62 -10.25 13.42 -12.26
CA ILE A 62 -11.24 14.31 -12.91
C ILE A 62 -11.93 13.61 -14.08
N ASN A 63 -11.17 12.91 -14.91
CA ASN A 63 -11.66 12.20 -16.09
C ASN A 63 -12.06 10.74 -15.78
N SER A 64 -12.39 10.40 -14.53
CA SER A 64 -12.74 9.03 -14.13
C SER A 64 -13.87 8.40 -14.95
N VAL A 65 -14.90 9.19 -15.31
CA VAL A 65 -16.02 8.71 -16.13
C VAL A 65 -15.55 8.36 -17.54
N GLN A 66 -14.76 9.23 -18.17
CA GLN A 66 -14.17 9.00 -19.49
C GLN A 66 -13.26 7.77 -19.45
N TYR A 67 -12.32 7.72 -18.50
CA TYR A 67 -11.39 6.60 -18.34
C TYR A 67 -12.10 5.24 -18.20
N ARG A 68 -13.14 5.16 -17.39
CA ARG A 68 -13.93 3.92 -17.24
C ARG A 68 -14.72 3.57 -18.50
N LYS A 69 -15.20 4.58 -19.24
CA LYS A 69 -15.87 4.40 -20.52
C LYS A 69 -14.89 3.81 -21.55
N GLU A 70 -13.69 4.36 -21.67
CA GLU A 70 -12.67 3.85 -22.59
C GLU A 70 -12.28 2.39 -22.28
N ILE A 71 -12.12 2.06 -20.99
CA ILE A 71 -11.90 0.66 -20.58
C ILE A 71 -13.08 -0.22 -20.99
N LYS A 72 -14.32 0.22 -20.72
CA LYS A 72 -15.52 -0.56 -21.05
C LYS A 72 -15.65 -0.76 -22.55
N ASP A 73 -15.41 0.26 -23.36
CA ASP A 73 -15.53 0.21 -24.80
C ASP A 73 -14.49 -0.74 -25.41
N ALA A 74 -13.25 -0.71 -24.90
CA ALA A 74 -12.18 -1.58 -25.38
C ALA A 74 -12.33 -3.04 -24.89
N THR A 75 -12.71 -3.25 -23.64
CA THR A 75 -12.69 -4.59 -23.01
C THR A 75 -14.05 -5.29 -23.01
N SER A 76 -15.13 -4.53 -23.18
CA SER A 76 -16.53 -4.94 -22.93
C SER A 76 -16.81 -5.31 -21.47
N ILE A 77 -15.95 -4.95 -20.52
CA ILE A 77 -16.08 -5.25 -19.09
C ILE A 77 -16.31 -3.93 -18.34
N LYS A 78 -17.35 -3.89 -17.49
CA LYS A 78 -17.64 -2.72 -16.66
C LYS A 78 -16.59 -2.61 -15.56
N VAL A 79 -16.05 -1.40 -15.39
CA VAL A 79 -15.18 -1.09 -14.24
C VAL A 79 -16.04 -0.88 -13.00
N GLU A 80 -15.83 -1.72 -11.99
CA GLU A 80 -16.45 -1.63 -10.68
C GLU A 80 -15.62 -0.69 -9.80
N MET A 81 -16.26 0.35 -9.25
CA MET A 81 -15.61 1.28 -8.34
C MET A 81 -15.78 0.76 -6.92
N LEU A 82 -14.67 0.49 -6.24
CA LEU A 82 -14.70 0.06 -4.86
C LEU A 82 -14.78 1.27 -3.93
N ALA A 83 -15.69 1.26 -2.97
CA ALA A 83 -15.72 2.28 -1.92
C ALA A 83 -14.46 2.16 -1.04
N LYS A 84 -14.08 3.25 -0.37
CA LYS A 84 -12.85 3.27 0.45
C LYS A 84 -12.94 2.28 1.61
N GLU A 85 -14.10 2.18 2.22
CA GLU A 85 -14.38 1.30 3.36
C GLU A 85 -14.36 -0.17 2.90
N GLU A 86 -14.97 -0.45 1.74
CA GLU A 86 -14.95 -1.79 1.11
C GLU A 86 -13.52 -2.20 0.72
N GLU A 87 -12.71 -1.28 0.22
CA GLU A 87 -11.30 -1.52 -0.11
C GLU A 87 -10.50 -1.92 1.14
N GLY A 88 -10.70 -1.22 2.26
CA GLY A 88 -10.10 -1.57 3.53
C GLY A 88 -10.55 -2.95 4.04
N PHE A 89 -11.84 -3.23 3.96
CA PHE A 89 -12.42 -4.50 4.40
C PHE A 89 -11.95 -5.68 3.53
N MET A 90 -12.00 -5.57 2.20
CA MET A 90 -11.53 -6.62 1.29
C MET A 90 -10.03 -6.91 1.47
N ARG A 91 -9.22 -5.90 1.80
CA ARG A 91 -7.80 -6.10 2.11
C ARG A 91 -7.59 -6.86 3.42
N ALA A 92 -8.35 -6.53 4.45
CA ALA A 92 -8.31 -7.27 5.71
C ALA A 92 -8.73 -8.74 5.49
N LEU A 93 -9.77 -8.99 4.68
CA LEU A 93 -10.16 -10.35 4.28
C LEU A 93 -9.08 -11.04 3.44
N GLY A 94 -8.39 -10.32 2.56
CA GLY A 94 -7.28 -10.87 1.78
C GLY A 94 -6.15 -11.36 2.67
N VAL A 95 -5.80 -10.60 3.71
CA VAL A 95 -4.87 -11.06 4.76
C VAL A 95 -5.46 -12.26 5.48
N ALA A 96 -6.68 -12.16 6.01
CA ALA A 96 -7.32 -13.23 6.78
C ALA A 96 -7.39 -14.57 6.01
N SER A 97 -7.62 -14.52 4.70
CA SER A 97 -7.70 -15.72 3.84
C SER A 97 -6.38 -16.49 3.74
N GLY A 98 -5.25 -15.86 4.07
CA GLY A 98 -3.92 -16.46 4.02
C GLY A 98 -3.51 -17.21 5.30
N PHE A 99 -4.31 -17.17 6.36
CA PHE A 99 -3.98 -17.74 7.67
C PHE A 99 -5.16 -18.55 8.22
N SER A 100 -4.86 -19.57 9.03
CA SER A 100 -5.89 -20.41 9.67
C SER A 100 -6.57 -19.72 10.86
N ASP A 101 -5.84 -18.86 11.56
CA ASP A 101 -6.32 -18.04 12.66
C ASP A 101 -5.63 -16.67 12.59
N VAL A 102 -6.39 -15.59 12.67
CA VAL A 102 -5.89 -14.21 12.59
C VAL A 102 -6.41 -13.41 13.76
N THR A 103 -5.51 -13.13 14.70
CA THR A 103 -5.72 -12.12 15.74
C THR A 103 -4.64 -11.05 15.62
N GLY A 104 -5.04 -9.79 15.44
CA GLY A 104 -4.11 -8.66 15.38
C GLY A 104 -4.66 -7.49 14.56
N LEU A 105 -3.77 -6.61 14.10
CA LEU A 105 -4.13 -5.43 13.32
C LEU A 105 -3.57 -5.53 11.91
N VAL A 106 -4.41 -5.24 10.91
CA VAL A 106 -3.98 -5.12 9.51
C VAL A 106 -3.57 -3.68 9.23
N MET A 107 -2.38 -3.49 8.66
CA MET A 107 -1.88 -2.20 8.23
C MET A 107 -1.53 -2.25 6.74
N ASP A 108 -2.18 -1.36 5.98
CA ASP A 108 -1.89 -1.16 4.57
C ASP A 108 -1.51 0.31 4.33
N LEU A 109 -0.47 0.54 3.53
CA LEU A 109 -0.07 1.87 3.06
C LEU A 109 -1.01 2.44 1.98
N GLY A 110 -2.31 2.18 2.15
CA GLY A 110 -3.44 2.71 1.38
C GLY A 110 -4.82 2.32 1.93
N GLY A 111 -4.91 1.80 3.17
CA GLY A 111 -6.09 1.11 3.74
C GLY A 111 -7.24 1.98 4.27
N SER A 112 -8.10 1.36 5.11
CA SER A 112 -9.32 1.94 5.71
C SER A 112 -9.06 3.27 6.42
N VAL A 113 -7.96 3.36 7.16
CA VAL A 113 -7.36 4.65 7.56
C VAL A 113 -6.28 5.01 6.54
N SER A 114 -6.67 5.81 5.55
CA SER A 114 -5.74 6.35 4.56
C SER A 114 -5.03 7.57 5.15
N PHE A 115 -3.73 7.44 5.38
CA PHE A 115 -2.87 8.56 5.67
C PHE A 115 -2.26 9.12 4.38
N PRO A 116 -2.00 10.44 4.30
CA PRO A 116 -1.31 11.05 3.14
C PRO A 116 0.21 10.75 3.14
N TYR A 117 0.62 9.59 3.66
CA TYR A 117 2.02 9.21 3.89
C TYR A 117 2.47 8.02 3.02
N GLY A 118 1.87 7.84 1.84
CA GLY A 118 2.42 6.91 0.85
C GLY A 118 3.88 7.25 0.50
N ALA A 119 4.67 6.27 0.07
CA ALA A 119 6.12 6.43 -0.14
C ALA A 119 6.47 7.69 -0.97
N ALA A 120 5.81 7.89 -2.11
CA ALA A 120 6.03 9.07 -2.96
C ALA A 120 5.64 10.40 -2.26
N ALA A 121 4.55 10.42 -1.50
CA ALA A 121 4.11 11.62 -0.77
C ALA A 121 5.07 11.96 0.37
N LEU A 122 5.55 10.95 1.11
CA LEU A 122 6.59 11.12 2.13
C LEU A 122 7.90 11.63 1.55
N THR A 123 8.38 11.02 0.46
CA THR A 123 9.63 11.47 -0.20
C THR A 123 9.54 12.94 -0.61
N LYS A 124 8.48 13.32 -1.34
CA LYS A 124 8.25 14.71 -1.75
C LYS A 124 8.15 15.67 -0.56
N LYS A 125 7.45 15.27 0.50
CA LYS A 125 7.31 16.10 1.71
C LYS A 125 8.65 16.28 2.42
N LEU A 126 9.46 15.23 2.52
CA LEU A 126 10.79 15.28 3.14
C LEU A 126 11.76 16.14 2.33
N GLU A 127 11.71 16.07 0.99
CA GLU A 127 12.48 16.94 0.10
C GLU A 127 12.10 18.42 0.32
N ALA A 128 10.80 18.74 0.29
CA ALA A 128 10.31 20.10 0.51
C ALA A 128 10.62 20.63 1.93
N LEU A 129 10.73 19.75 2.93
CA LEU A 129 11.11 20.15 4.28
C LEU A 129 12.60 20.55 4.37
N ARG A 130 13.43 20.06 3.45
CA ARG A 130 14.88 20.29 3.40
C ARG A 130 15.30 21.38 2.40
N ASP A 131 14.47 21.64 1.40
CA ASP A 131 14.78 22.60 0.33
C ASP A 131 15.06 24.01 0.88
N GLY A 132 16.20 24.58 0.46
CA GLY A 132 16.63 25.94 0.81
C GLY A 132 16.96 26.20 2.29
N LYS A 133 17.06 25.18 3.15
CA LYS A 133 17.27 25.34 4.60
C LYS A 133 18.64 24.84 5.06
N SER A 134 19.12 25.40 6.17
CA SER A 134 20.29 24.85 6.85
C SER A 134 20.02 23.43 7.40
N THR A 135 21.07 22.69 7.74
CA THR A 135 20.96 21.34 8.32
C THR A 135 20.12 21.34 9.60
N GLU A 136 20.37 22.31 10.49
CA GLU A 136 19.68 22.39 11.79
C GLU A 136 18.18 22.72 11.63
N GLU A 137 17.84 23.64 10.72
CA GLU A 137 16.44 23.96 10.40
C GLU A 137 15.72 22.78 9.74
N SER A 138 16.42 22.08 8.84
CA SER A 138 15.93 20.87 8.18
C SER A 138 15.62 19.77 9.20
N ASP A 139 16.54 19.51 10.13
CA ASP A 139 16.37 18.50 11.16
C ASP A 139 15.21 18.83 12.10
N LYS A 140 15.08 20.09 12.50
CA LYS A 140 13.94 20.57 13.30
C LYS A 140 12.61 20.41 12.55
N ALA A 141 12.58 20.73 11.26
CA ALA A 141 11.39 20.59 10.42
C ALA A 141 10.96 19.12 10.25
N VAL A 142 11.93 18.22 10.01
CA VAL A 142 11.70 16.78 9.92
C VAL A 142 11.24 16.20 11.27
N ALA A 143 11.83 16.63 12.38
CA ALA A 143 11.43 16.20 13.73
C ALA A 143 9.98 16.62 14.04
N LYS A 144 9.59 17.85 13.70
CA LYS A 144 8.21 18.33 13.83
C LYS A 144 7.24 17.49 12.99
N PHE A 145 7.58 17.22 11.74
CA PHE A 145 6.76 16.39 10.86
C PHE A 145 6.64 14.94 11.38
N ARG A 146 7.71 14.37 11.93
CA ARG A 146 7.67 13.05 12.59
C ARG A 146 6.72 13.05 13.80
N ALA A 147 6.72 14.11 14.60
CA ALA A 147 5.79 14.25 15.73
C ALA A 147 4.34 14.33 15.26
N GLU A 148 4.07 15.10 14.20
CA GLU A 148 2.75 15.19 13.56
C GLU A 148 2.25 13.82 13.10
N ILE A 149 3.07 13.07 12.36
CA ILE A 149 2.75 11.70 11.92
C ILE A 149 2.41 10.82 13.14
N LYS A 150 3.23 10.86 14.19
CA LYS A 150 2.99 10.07 15.40
C LYS A 150 1.63 10.39 16.03
N THR A 151 1.29 11.68 16.15
CA THR A 151 -0.02 12.12 16.67
C THR A 151 -1.15 11.58 15.80
N ASN A 152 -1.05 11.69 14.48
CA ASN A 152 -2.09 11.21 13.56
C ASN A 152 -2.29 9.69 13.65
N PHE A 153 -1.20 8.92 13.75
CA PHE A 153 -1.30 7.47 13.97
C PHE A 153 -1.93 7.11 15.32
N THR A 154 -1.60 7.87 16.37
CA THR A 154 -2.16 7.65 17.72
C THR A 154 -3.66 7.94 17.73
N ASN A 155 -4.09 9.03 17.11
CA ASN A 155 -5.49 9.40 17.01
C ASN A 155 -6.29 8.38 16.21
N ALA A 156 -5.75 7.91 15.08
CA ALA A 156 -6.38 6.86 14.29
C ALA A 156 -6.53 5.56 15.08
N TYR A 157 -5.49 5.15 15.82
CA TYR A 157 -5.55 3.97 16.68
C TYR A 157 -6.69 4.07 17.70
N SER A 158 -6.86 5.23 18.35
CA SER A 158 -7.96 5.46 19.30
C SER A 158 -9.35 5.38 18.66
N GLN A 159 -9.46 5.61 17.35
CA GLN A 159 -10.73 5.54 16.61
C GLN A 159 -11.07 4.14 16.09
N LEU A 160 -10.15 3.17 16.18
CA LEU A 160 -10.37 1.81 15.67
C LEU A 160 -11.41 1.02 16.47
N GLY A 161 -11.74 1.45 17.70
CA GLY A 161 -12.71 0.76 18.55
C GLY A 161 -12.30 -0.68 18.86
N ILE A 162 -11.01 -0.91 19.13
CA ILE A 162 -10.46 -2.25 19.37
C ILE A 162 -11.10 -2.82 20.65
N PRO A 163 -11.64 -4.06 20.61
CA PRO A 163 -12.20 -4.70 21.80
C PRO A 163 -11.19 -4.77 22.94
N GLU A 164 -11.65 -4.51 24.17
CA GLU A 164 -10.79 -4.48 25.37
C GLU A 164 -10.02 -5.80 25.57
N GLU A 165 -10.65 -6.94 25.29
CA GLU A 165 -10.00 -8.26 25.36
C GLU A 165 -8.76 -8.34 24.46
N MET A 166 -8.83 -7.78 23.24
CA MET A 166 -7.68 -7.75 22.34
C MET A 166 -6.57 -6.83 22.84
N ILE A 167 -6.93 -5.72 23.48
CA ILE A 167 -5.97 -4.79 24.10
C ILE A 167 -5.24 -5.48 25.25
N GLN A 168 -5.98 -6.15 26.15
CA GLN A 168 -5.40 -6.88 27.27
C GLN A 168 -4.47 -8.01 26.82
N LYS A 169 -4.87 -8.76 25.78
CA LYS A 169 -4.02 -9.77 25.15
C LYS A 169 -2.74 -9.15 24.59
N ALA A 170 -2.84 -8.05 23.85
CA ALA A 170 -1.68 -7.36 23.30
C ALA A 170 -0.72 -6.83 24.38
N ILE A 171 -1.24 -6.30 25.49
CA ILE A 171 -0.42 -5.87 26.64
C ILE A 171 0.36 -7.06 27.22
N LYS A 172 -0.31 -8.20 27.41
CA LYS A 172 0.31 -9.44 27.91
C LYS A 172 1.38 -10.00 26.97
N GLU A 173 1.14 -9.90 25.65
CA GLU A 173 2.02 -10.45 24.61
C GLU A 173 3.11 -9.47 24.13
N GLY A 174 3.18 -8.26 24.70
CA GLY A 174 4.19 -7.25 24.35
C GLY A 174 3.88 -6.43 23.08
N GLY A 175 2.66 -6.53 22.57
CA GLY A 175 2.10 -5.76 21.47
C GLY A 175 1.13 -6.56 20.60
N PHE A 176 0.47 -5.87 19.67
CA PHE A 176 -0.33 -6.53 18.64
C PHE A 176 0.58 -7.18 17.58
N PRO A 177 0.23 -8.39 17.11
CA PRO A 177 0.65 -8.84 15.80
C PRO A 177 0.18 -7.83 14.74
N LEU A 178 1.11 -7.33 13.93
CA LEU A 178 0.82 -6.44 12.81
C LEU A 178 0.94 -7.20 11.49
N TYR A 179 -0.17 -7.30 10.77
CA TYR A 179 -0.22 -7.88 9.44
C TYR A 179 -0.06 -6.77 8.41
N LEU A 180 1.02 -6.83 7.65
CA LEU A 180 1.39 -5.76 6.72
C LEU A 180 1.05 -6.14 5.28
N SER A 181 0.29 -5.29 4.59
CA SER A 181 -0.07 -5.48 3.18
C SER A 181 0.36 -4.31 2.30
N GLY A 182 0.41 -4.54 0.99
CA GLY A 182 0.78 -3.52 0.01
C GLY A 182 2.24 -3.57 -0.44
N GLY A 183 2.53 -2.92 -1.56
CA GLY A 183 3.82 -3.02 -2.26
C GLY A 183 5.01 -2.52 -1.45
N GLY A 184 4.83 -1.42 -0.70
CA GLY A 184 5.87 -0.84 0.15
C GLY A 184 6.30 -1.80 1.26
N PHE A 185 5.33 -2.35 2.00
CA PHE A 185 5.63 -3.34 3.04
C PHE A 185 6.14 -4.67 2.47
N ARG A 186 5.69 -5.10 1.29
CA ARG A 186 6.30 -6.27 0.62
C ARG A 186 7.76 -6.05 0.28
N GLY A 187 8.12 -4.89 -0.27
CA GLY A 187 9.51 -4.53 -0.55
C GLY A 187 10.37 -4.54 0.73
N TRP A 188 9.85 -3.94 1.81
CA TRP A 188 10.49 -3.97 3.12
C TRP A 188 10.64 -5.39 3.68
N GLY A 189 9.61 -6.22 3.54
CA GLY A 189 9.62 -7.61 3.97
C GLY A 189 10.64 -8.45 3.20
N TYR A 190 10.85 -8.20 1.91
CA TYR A 190 11.92 -8.87 1.15
C TYR A 190 13.32 -8.49 1.64
N LEU A 191 13.56 -7.24 2.05
CA LEU A 191 14.83 -6.84 2.65
C LEU A 191 15.07 -7.57 3.99
N LEU A 192 14.03 -7.64 4.82
CA LEU A 192 14.09 -8.38 6.09
C LEU A 192 14.30 -9.88 5.88
N LEU A 193 13.63 -10.46 4.88
CA LEU A 193 13.79 -11.87 4.50
C LEU A 193 15.20 -12.15 3.99
N TYR A 194 15.75 -11.29 3.13
CA TYR A 194 17.14 -11.42 2.70
C TYR A 194 18.10 -11.37 3.88
N MET A 195 17.88 -10.46 4.83
CA MET A 195 18.71 -10.34 6.02
C MET A 195 18.63 -11.55 6.94
N SER A 196 17.45 -12.15 7.10
CA SER A 196 17.32 -13.38 7.88
C SER A 196 18.19 -14.46 7.23
N GLN A 197 18.03 -14.68 5.93
CA GLN A 197 18.74 -15.71 5.15
C GLN A 197 20.27 -15.54 5.12
N THR A 198 20.79 -14.32 5.14
CA THR A 198 22.22 -14.05 4.92
C THR A 198 23.02 -13.80 6.21
N HIS A 199 22.37 -13.52 7.33
CA HIS A 199 23.04 -13.11 8.58
C HIS A 199 22.75 -14.04 9.77
N GLY A 200 22.75 -15.34 9.52
CA GLY A 200 22.76 -16.37 10.57
C GLY A 200 21.37 -16.81 11.07
N ARG A 201 20.30 -16.54 10.33
CA ARG A 201 19.02 -17.25 10.51
C ARG A 201 18.76 -18.05 9.24
N ASP A 202 18.80 -19.36 9.30
CA ASP A 202 18.57 -20.22 8.13
C ASP A 202 17.09 -20.23 7.74
N TYR A 203 16.52 -19.09 7.35
CA TYR A 203 15.13 -19.00 6.92
C TYR A 203 15.00 -19.72 5.56
N PRO A 204 14.44 -20.93 5.53
CA PRO A 204 14.69 -21.85 4.41
C PRO A 204 13.75 -21.59 3.23
N ILE A 205 12.82 -20.63 3.36
CA ILE A 205 11.71 -20.45 2.45
C ILE A 205 11.77 -19.03 1.87
N SER A 206 11.95 -18.89 0.56
CA SER A 206 11.92 -17.59 -0.12
C SER A 206 10.48 -17.17 -0.47
N LEU A 207 9.57 -17.25 0.51
CA LEU A 207 8.17 -16.90 0.35
C LEU A 207 7.83 -15.70 1.25
N ILE A 208 7.38 -14.60 0.64
CA ILE A 208 7.02 -13.39 1.39
C ILE A 208 5.69 -13.54 2.15
N ASN A 209 4.78 -14.36 1.64
CA ASN A 209 3.50 -14.59 2.29
C ASN A 209 3.71 -15.40 3.58
N GLY A 210 3.25 -14.87 4.71
CA GLY A 210 3.45 -15.47 6.03
C GLY A 210 4.84 -15.24 6.64
N PHE A 211 5.76 -14.57 5.93
CA PHE A 211 7.04 -14.16 6.51
C PHE A 211 6.79 -13.19 7.68
N SER A 212 7.44 -13.46 8.81
CA SER A 212 7.35 -12.64 10.01
C SER A 212 8.74 -12.24 10.50
N ALA A 213 8.83 -11.05 11.07
CA ALA A 213 10.06 -10.51 11.65
C ALA A 213 9.76 -9.86 13.00
N PRO A 214 10.68 -9.97 13.97
CA PRO A 214 10.51 -9.30 15.25
C PRO A 214 10.56 -7.78 15.08
N LYS A 215 9.88 -7.07 15.99
CA LYS A 215 9.83 -5.61 16.05
C LYS A 215 11.21 -4.95 16.05
N SER A 216 12.22 -5.60 16.64
CA SER A 216 13.61 -5.11 16.66
C SER A 216 14.18 -4.98 15.26
N ASP A 217 14.04 -6.03 14.44
CA ASP A 217 14.56 -6.05 13.07
C ASP A 217 13.79 -5.07 12.19
N PHE A 218 12.47 -5.02 12.35
CA PHE A 218 11.61 -4.10 11.59
C PHE A 218 11.96 -2.62 11.84
N LYS A 219 12.39 -2.28 13.06
CA LYS A 219 12.76 -0.91 13.45
C LYS A 219 14.20 -0.53 13.11
N ASP A 220 15.05 -1.49 12.77
CA ASP A 220 16.47 -1.24 12.46
C ASP A 220 16.63 -0.74 11.01
N VAL A 221 16.22 0.51 10.81
CA VAL A 221 16.25 1.18 9.51
C VAL A 221 17.68 1.34 8.98
N GLU A 222 18.67 1.50 9.87
CA GLU A 222 20.07 1.69 9.48
C GLU A 222 20.69 0.41 8.93
N ARG A 223 20.39 -0.73 9.55
CA ARG A 223 20.82 -2.02 9.01
C ARG A 223 20.18 -2.31 7.66
N LEU A 224 18.90 -1.99 7.49
CA LEU A 224 18.19 -2.19 6.22
C LEU A 224 18.71 -1.27 5.10
N LYS A 225 19.11 -0.02 5.42
CA LYS A 225 19.75 0.89 4.46
C LYS A 225 21.07 0.35 3.91
N LYS A 226 21.84 -0.40 4.70
CA LYS A 226 23.10 -1.02 4.23
C LYS A 226 22.85 -2.13 3.21
N VAL A 227 21.72 -2.82 3.33
CA VAL A 227 21.32 -3.95 2.48
C VAL A 227 20.62 -3.49 1.19
N ALA A 228 19.94 -2.34 1.23
CA ALA A 228 19.22 -1.80 0.09
C ALA A 228 20.11 -1.07 -0.95
N ARG A 229 21.43 -1.05 -0.75
CA ARG A 229 22.43 -0.45 -1.66
C ARG A 229 23.08 -1.53 -2.51
#